data_AF-X1LYS4-F1
#
_entry.id   AF-X1LYS4-F1
#
_cell.length_a   1.000
_cell.length_b   1.000
_cell.length_c   1.000
_cell.angle_alpha   90.00
_cell.angle_beta   90.00
_cell.angle_gamma   90.00
#
_symmetry.space_group_name_H-M   'P 1'
#
loop_
_entity.id
_entity.type
_entity.pdbx_description
1 polymer ?
#
loop_
_entity_poly.entity_id
_entity_poly.type
_entity_poly.pdbx_seq_one_letter_code
_entity_poly.pdbx_strand_id
1 'polypeptide(L)'
;MGVVGKSPRGMRAFKFSPKQATTIIEDIKLQVGRTGAITPVAYLKPVQVGGVTVSRATLHNTEEIKRLGVKIGDTVIVGRAGDVIPEVIKVLPKLRTGREKKFQMPTTCPVCGRKLVRKVKEVVWRCKNPDCQARRREFLYHLTSKKAFDIEGLGPKIIDQLMDENLISRAPDIFELKEGDLLPLERFAEKAAQNLVQAIQKSKKITLDRFIYSLGIRHVGEETAIDLANYSGSIDKFKKASRQDLEKIPDIGGKVSESIYNWFQQKRNQKLIDDLTKAGVTILPPETVGKSYKDSPLY
;
A
#
# COMPACT_ATOMS: atom_id res chain seq x y z
N MET A 1 5.96 -12.63 29.03
CA MET A 1 5.83 -12.81 27.57
C MET A 1 4.74 -11.87 27.07
N GLY A 2 5.06 -10.88 26.23
CA GLY A 2 4.12 -9.83 25.78
C GLY A 2 3.53 -10.07 24.39
N VAL A 3 3.15 -8.98 23.71
CA VAL A 3 2.63 -8.95 22.32
C VAL A 3 3.74 -8.46 21.37
N VAL A 4 3.79 -8.96 20.13
CA VAL A 4 4.64 -8.42 19.05
C VAL A 4 3.76 -8.04 17.88
N GLY A 5 3.77 -6.77 17.50
CA GLY A 5 2.85 -6.21 16.52
C GLY A 5 1.40 -6.60 16.85
N LYS A 6 0.81 -7.46 16.02
CA LYS A 6 -0.60 -7.88 16.14
C LYS A 6 -0.81 -9.27 16.76
N SER A 7 0.21 -9.89 17.34
CA SER A 7 0.12 -11.28 17.82
C SER A 7 0.77 -11.50 19.19
N PRO A 8 0.09 -12.21 20.12
CA PRO A 8 0.66 -12.56 21.43
C PRO A 8 1.82 -13.57 21.29
N ARG A 9 2.91 -13.40 22.04
CA ARG A 9 4.08 -14.31 21.96
C ARG A 9 3.80 -15.72 22.46
N GLY A 10 2.91 -15.86 23.44
CA GLY A 10 2.59 -17.14 24.10
C GLY A 10 1.54 -17.99 23.38
N MET A 11 0.99 -17.52 22.25
CA MET A 11 -0.04 -18.27 21.51
C MET A 11 0.28 -18.29 20.03
N ARG A 12 0.00 -19.42 19.37
CA ARG A 12 0.13 -19.57 17.92
C ARG A 12 -1.11 -20.26 17.36
N ALA A 13 -1.56 -19.82 16.20
CA ALA A 13 -2.61 -20.50 15.46
C ALA A 13 -2.01 -21.67 14.66
N PHE A 14 -2.45 -22.89 14.95
CA PHE A 14 -2.12 -24.07 14.15
C PHE A 14 -3.15 -24.20 13.01
N LYS A 15 -2.76 -23.83 11.79
CA LYS A 15 -3.67 -23.79 10.63
C LYS A 15 -3.72 -25.14 9.92
N PHE A 16 -4.91 -25.52 9.44
CA PHE A 16 -5.09 -26.66 8.53
C PHE A 16 -4.39 -26.42 7.19
N SER A 17 -4.15 -27.50 6.43
CA SER A 17 -3.63 -27.39 5.08
C SER A 17 -4.52 -26.48 4.22
N PRO A 18 -3.93 -25.52 3.48
CA PRO A 18 -4.70 -24.57 2.71
C PRO A 18 -5.50 -25.30 1.63
N LYS A 19 -6.77 -24.93 1.46
CA LYS A 19 -7.59 -25.46 0.36
C LYS A 19 -7.01 -25.00 -0.98
N GLN A 20 -6.93 -25.93 -1.92
CA GLN A 20 -6.36 -25.69 -3.25
C GLN A 20 -7.38 -26.09 -4.31
N ALA A 21 -7.31 -25.44 -5.47
CA ALA A 21 -8.07 -25.83 -6.66
C ALA A 21 -7.21 -25.71 -7.90
N THR A 22 -7.62 -26.41 -8.96
CA THR A 22 -6.95 -26.37 -10.27
C THR A 22 -7.74 -25.44 -11.19
N THR A 23 -7.05 -24.53 -11.88
CA THR A 23 -7.67 -23.63 -12.87
C THR A 23 -6.68 -23.23 -13.95
N ILE A 24 -7.08 -22.39 -14.91
CA ILE A 24 -6.28 -21.93 -16.04
C ILE A 24 -5.91 -20.46 -15.85
N ILE A 25 -4.66 -20.09 -16.14
CA ILE A 25 -4.24 -18.70 -16.28
C ILE A 25 -4.68 -18.18 -17.65
N GLU A 26 -5.65 -17.28 -17.67
CA GLU A 26 -6.16 -16.65 -18.91
C GLU A 26 -5.26 -15.49 -19.36
N ASP A 27 -4.73 -14.72 -18.40
CA ASP A 27 -3.87 -13.58 -18.67
C ASP A 27 -2.98 -13.27 -17.45
N ILE A 28 -1.91 -12.50 -17.65
CA ILE A 28 -1.08 -11.95 -16.57
C ILE A 28 -1.02 -10.43 -16.74
N LYS A 29 -1.67 -9.71 -15.83
CA LYS A 29 -1.65 -8.25 -15.82
C LYS A 29 -0.71 -7.72 -14.77
N LEU A 30 -0.20 -6.52 -15.01
CA LEU A 30 0.74 -5.85 -14.13
C LEU A 30 0.02 -4.76 -13.34
N GLN A 31 0.13 -4.82 -12.02
CA GLN A 31 -0.33 -3.78 -11.12
C GLN A 31 0.84 -2.90 -10.68
N VAL A 32 0.63 -1.59 -10.67
CA VAL A 32 1.61 -0.62 -10.19
C VAL A 32 1.20 -0.19 -8.78
N GLY A 33 1.91 -0.66 -7.76
CA GLY A 33 1.64 -0.28 -6.38
C GLY A 33 2.11 1.14 -6.05
N ARG A 34 1.70 1.65 -4.87
CA ARG A 34 2.05 2.99 -4.34
C ARG A 34 3.54 3.38 -4.51
N THR A 35 4.44 2.49 -4.11
CA THR A 35 5.90 2.73 -4.18
C THR A 35 6.49 2.54 -5.58
N GLY A 36 5.62 2.33 -6.58
CA GLY A 36 5.98 2.04 -7.96
C GLY A 36 6.28 0.57 -8.23
N ALA A 37 6.19 -0.31 -7.24
CA ALA A 37 6.38 -1.76 -7.39
C ALA A 37 5.45 -2.32 -8.47
N ILE A 38 6.02 -3.05 -9.42
CA ILE A 38 5.28 -3.72 -10.48
C ILE A 38 5.05 -5.16 -10.06
N THR A 39 3.80 -5.50 -9.76
CA THR A 39 3.39 -6.82 -9.29
C THR A 39 2.61 -7.53 -10.38
N PRO A 40 3.06 -8.70 -10.86
CA PRO A 40 2.28 -9.51 -11.77
C PRO A 40 1.14 -10.22 -11.03
N VAL A 41 -0.05 -10.19 -11.64
CA VAL A 41 -1.26 -10.84 -11.13
C VAL A 41 -1.80 -11.74 -12.22
N ALA A 42 -1.97 -13.02 -11.90
CA ALA A 42 -2.63 -13.98 -12.77
C ALA A 42 -4.13 -13.72 -12.76
N TYR A 43 -4.70 -13.53 -13.95
CA TYR A 43 -6.13 -13.55 -14.20
C TYR A 43 -6.50 -14.99 -14.54
N LEU A 44 -7.40 -15.55 -13.76
CA LEU A 44 -7.70 -16.96 -13.76
C LEU A 44 -9.12 -17.18 -14.28
N LYS A 45 -9.32 -18.31 -14.96
CA LYS A 45 -10.66 -18.85 -15.11
C LYS A 45 -11.28 -19.02 -13.70
N PRO A 46 -12.47 -18.44 -13.43
CA PRO A 46 -13.02 -18.45 -12.08
C PRO A 46 -13.13 -19.86 -11.49
N VAL A 47 -12.65 -20.04 -10.26
CA VAL A 47 -12.62 -21.34 -9.58
C VAL A 47 -12.96 -21.20 -8.09
N GLN A 48 -13.64 -22.19 -7.50
CA GLN A 48 -13.94 -22.20 -6.07
C GLN A 48 -12.73 -22.67 -5.25
N VAL A 49 -12.30 -21.87 -4.29
CA VAL A 49 -11.20 -22.21 -3.36
C VAL A 49 -11.63 -21.90 -1.93
N GLY A 50 -12.00 -22.93 -1.19
CA GLY A 50 -12.41 -22.77 0.21
C GLY A 50 -13.63 -21.87 0.38
N GLY A 51 -14.66 -22.07 -0.44
CA GLY A 51 -15.96 -21.39 -0.34
C GLY A 51 -16.03 -20.00 -0.96
N VAL A 52 -14.95 -19.53 -1.59
CA VAL A 52 -14.94 -18.26 -2.34
C VAL A 52 -14.49 -18.50 -3.78
N THR A 53 -15.10 -17.75 -4.71
CA THR A 53 -14.68 -17.73 -6.10
C THR A 53 -13.41 -16.89 -6.25
N VAL A 54 -12.34 -17.53 -6.71
CA VAL A 54 -11.07 -16.89 -7.02
C VAL A 54 -10.98 -16.71 -8.54
N SER A 55 -10.78 -15.46 -8.98
CA SER A 55 -10.54 -15.10 -10.39
C SER A 55 -9.20 -14.39 -10.60
N ARG A 56 -8.47 -14.10 -9.51
CA ARG A 56 -7.16 -13.45 -9.54
C ARG A 56 -6.27 -14.05 -8.48
N ALA A 57 -4.98 -14.22 -8.79
CA ALA A 57 -3.98 -14.68 -7.84
C ALA A 57 -2.66 -13.94 -8.02
N THR A 58 -1.95 -13.68 -6.93
CA THR A 58 -0.62 -13.06 -6.99
C THR A 58 0.40 -14.02 -7.61
N LEU A 59 1.30 -13.48 -8.44
CA LEU A 59 2.52 -14.15 -8.89
C LEU A 59 3.77 -13.58 -8.20
N HIS A 60 3.59 -12.72 -7.19
CA HIS A 60 4.61 -12.06 -6.37
C HIS A 60 5.58 -11.14 -7.14
N ASN A 61 6.38 -11.67 -8.06
CA ASN A 61 7.36 -10.94 -8.86
C ASN A 61 7.80 -11.77 -10.09
N THR A 62 8.67 -11.20 -10.94
CA THR A 62 9.15 -11.86 -12.16
C THR A 62 10.04 -13.07 -11.91
N GLU A 63 10.78 -13.12 -10.80
CA GLU A 63 11.60 -14.29 -10.47
C GLU A 63 10.74 -15.46 -10.02
N GLU A 64 9.62 -15.20 -9.35
CA GLU A 64 8.64 -16.22 -8.99
C GLU A 64 7.94 -16.81 -10.23
N ILE A 65 7.58 -15.99 -11.22
CA ILE A 65 7.08 -16.48 -12.52
C ILE A 65 8.08 -17.44 -13.16
N LYS A 66 9.38 -17.09 -13.15
CA LYS A 66 10.44 -17.96 -13.71
C LYS A 66 10.60 -19.24 -12.90
N ARG A 67 10.63 -19.14 -11.57
CA ARG A 67 10.78 -20.27 -10.64
C ARG A 67 9.66 -21.29 -10.82
N LEU A 68 8.42 -20.82 -10.92
CA LEU A 68 7.25 -21.66 -11.18
C LEU A 68 7.15 -22.10 -12.66
N GLY A 69 7.83 -21.40 -13.56
CA GLY A 69 7.78 -21.65 -15.00
C GLY A 69 6.42 -21.29 -15.63
N VAL A 70 5.73 -20.30 -15.08
CA VAL A 70 4.36 -19.90 -15.46
C VAL A 70 4.31 -19.34 -16.88
N LYS A 71 3.31 -19.79 -17.64
CA LYS A 71 2.91 -19.26 -18.95
C LYS A 71 1.42 -18.89 -18.94
N ILE A 72 1.04 -17.96 -19.83
CA ILE A 72 -0.36 -17.66 -20.08
C ILE A 72 -0.97 -18.85 -20.85
N GLY A 73 -2.10 -19.35 -20.36
CA GLY A 73 -2.75 -20.59 -20.80
C GLY A 73 -2.40 -21.82 -19.96
N ASP A 74 -1.46 -21.72 -19.01
CA ASP A 74 -1.12 -22.86 -18.14
C ASP A 74 -2.29 -23.25 -17.24
N THR A 75 -2.43 -24.56 -17.03
CA THR A 75 -3.21 -25.10 -15.91
C THR A 75 -2.35 -25.04 -14.65
N VAL A 76 -2.90 -24.46 -13.58
CA VAL A 76 -2.18 -24.18 -12.33
C VAL A 76 -3.00 -24.62 -11.11
N ILE A 77 -2.28 -24.90 -10.03
CA ILE A 77 -2.87 -25.05 -8.71
C ILE A 77 -2.83 -23.70 -8.00
N VAL A 78 -3.99 -23.26 -7.54
CA VAL A 78 -4.16 -22.03 -6.77
C VAL A 78 -4.60 -22.38 -5.36
N GLY A 79 -4.17 -21.58 -4.38
CA GLY A 79 -4.61 -21.69 -3.00
C GLY A 79 -4.71 -20.33 -2.35
N ARG A 80 -5.10 -20.30 -1.08
CA ARG A 80 -5.23 -19.05 -0.31
C ARG A 80 -4.22 -19.03 0.82
N ALA A 81 -3.21 -18.19 0.71
CA ALA A 81 -2.22 -17.96 1.75
C ALA A 81 -2.92 -17.46 3.02
N GLY A 82 -2.79 -18.24 4.10
CA GLY A 82 -3.41 -17.95 5.39
C GLY A 82 -4.93 -17.82 5.34
N ASP A 83 -5.59 -18.47 4.37
CA ASP A 83 -7.04 -18.42 4.08
C ASP A 83 -7.55 -17.04 3.63
N VAL A 84 -6.67 -16.15 3.15
CA VAL A 84 -7.05 -14.79 2.72
C VAL A 84 -6.63 -14.51 1.29
N ILE A 85 -5.32 -14.55 0.99
CA ILE A 85 -4.76 -14.02 -0.25
C ILE A 85 -4.57 -15.14 -1.28
N PRO A 86 -5.26 -15.10 -2.43
CA PRO A 86 -5.05 -16.13 -3.45
C PRO A 86 -3.67 -16.03 -4.12
N GLU A 87 -2.99 -17.17 -4.26
CA GLU A 87 -1.69 -17.27 -4.91
C GLU A 87 -1.59 -18.52 -5.81
N VAL A 88 -0.73 -18.42 -6.83
CA VAL A 88 -0.39 -19.57 -7.68
C VAL A 88 0.68 -20.40 -6.95
N ILE A 89 0.35 -21.65 -6.61
CA ILE A 89 1.24 -22.54 -5.84
C ILE A 89 2.21 -23.27 -6.78
N LYS A 90 1.68 -23.84 -7.86
CA LYS A 90 2.48 -24.53 -8.88
C LYS A 90 1.77 -24.61 -10.23
N VAL A 91 2.56 -24.76 -11.28
CA VAL A 91 2.09 -25.07 -12.63
C VAL A 91 1.95 -26.58 -12.79
N LEU A 92 1.09 -27.03 -13.70
CA LEU A 92 0.97 -28.42 -14.14
C LEU A 92 1.48 -28.58 -15.59
N PRO A 93 2.80 -28.69 -15.84
CA PRO A 93 3.36 -28.67 -17.18
C PRO A 93 2.90 -29.83 -18.08
N LYS A 94 2.51 -30.97 -17.49
CA LYS A 94 1.99 -32.14 -18.22
C LYS A 94 0.64 -31.88 -18.91
N LEU A 95 -0.07 -30.81 -18.51
CA LEU A 95 -1.34 -30.41 -19.11
C LEU A 95 -1.18 -29.31 -20.18
N ARG A 96 0.06 -29.01 -20.59
CA ARG A 96 0.34 -28.06 -21.65
C ARG A 96 -0.06 -28.62 -23.00
N THR A 97 -0.73 -27.78 -23.77
CA THR A 97 -1.16 -28.00 -25.15
C THR A 97 -0.13 -27.54 -26.17
N GLY A 98 0.89 -26.78 -25.75
CA GLY A 98 1.89 -26.16 -26.62
C GLY A 98 1.48 -24.77 -27.12
N ARG A 99 0.24 -24.32 -26.85
CA ARG A 99 -0.28 -22.99 -27.24
C ARG A 99 0.01 -21.91 -26.20
N GLU A 100 0.65 -22.26 -25.08
CA GLU A 100 0.88 -21.35 -23.96
C GLU A 100 1.93 -20.27 -24.28
N LYS A 101 1.66 -19.04 -23.88
CA LYS A 101 2.53 -17.89 -24.17
C LYS A 101 3.44 -17.58 -22.99
N LYS A 102 4.73 -17.41 -23.24
CA LYS A 102 5.69 -16.96 -22.21
C LYS A 102 5.36 -15.53 -21.80
N PHE A 103 5.27 -15.27 -20.50
CA PHE A 103 5.17 -13.92 -19.97
C PHE A 103 6.54 -13.22 -20.05
N GLN A 104 6.56 -12.01 -20.58
CA GLN A 104 7.73 -11.15 -20.58
C GLN A 104 7.41 -9.86 -19.85
N MET A 105 8.29 -9.47 -18.92
CA MET A 105 8.15 -8.20 -18.23
C MET A 105 8.43 -7.06 -19.21
N PRO A 106 7.53 -6.08 -19.37
CA PRO A 106 7.78 -4.93 -20.21
C PRO A 106 8.92 -4.08 -19.64
N THR A 107 9.59 -3.33 -20.51
CA THR A 107 10.64 -2.38 -20.11
C THR A 107 10.07 -1.02 -19.69
N THR A 108 8.79 -0.76 -19.98
CA THR A 108 8.06 0.47 -19.67
C THR A 108 6.87 0.19 -18.76
N CYS A 109 6.47 1.21 -18.01
CA CYS A 109 5.31 1.16 -17.12
C CYS A 109 4.03 1.06 -17.96
N PRO A 110 3.15 0.07 -17.71
CA PRO A 110 1.92 -0.12 -18.49
C PRO A 110 0.91 1.02 -18.30
N VAL A 111 1.09 1.87 -17.29
CA VAL A 111 0.16 2.97 -16.97
C VAL A 111 0.69 4.32 -17.49
N CYS A 112 1.96 4.63 -17.26
CA CYS A 112 2.50 5.96 -17.57
C CYS A 112 3.60 5.95 -18.66
N GLY A 113 3.87 4.82 -19.30
CA GLY A 113 4.83 4.67 -20.41
C GLY A 113 6.32 4.85 -20.06
N ARG A 114 6.66 5.35 -18.86
CA ARG A 114 8.05 5.59 -18.45
C ARG A 114 8.83 4.30 -18.22
N LYS A 115 10.15 4.33 -18.47
CA LYS A 115 11.06 3.19 -18.29
C LYS A 115 11.01 2.65 -16.85
N LEU A 116 10.83 1.33 -16.72
CA LEU A 116 10.91 0.64 -15.45
C LEU A 116 12.38 0.45 -15.05
N VAL A 117 12.62 0.52 -13.74
CA VAL A 117 13.95 0.36 -13.16
C VAL A 117 13.93 -0.78 -12.16
N ARG A 118 14.96 -1.63 -12.24
CA ARG A 118 15.26 -2.67 -11.24
C ARG A 118 16.66 -2.41 -10.70
N LYS A 119 16.79 -2.15 -9.40
CA LYS A 119 18.11 -1.96 -8.77
C LYS A 119 18.89 -3.27 -8.78
N VAL A 120 20.21 -3.18 -8.85
CA VAL A 120 21.11 -4.35 -8.67
C VAL A 120 20.80 -4.96 -7.30
N LYS A 121 20.54 -6.28 -7.26
CA LYS A 121 20.10 -7.07 -6.08
C LYS A 121 18.62 -6.95 -5.65
N GLU A 122 17.78 -6.17 -6.34
CA GLU A 122 16.32 -6.20 -6.10
C GLU A 122 15.59 -7.05 -7.17
N VAL A 123 14.64 -7.89 -6.74
CA VAL A 123 13.83 -8.71 -7.67
C VAL A 123 12.65 -7.94 -8.28
N VAL A 124 12.23 -6.86 -7.65
CA VAL A 124 11.01 -6.11 -8.01
C VAL A 124 11.33 -4.96 -8.96
N TRP A 125 10.67 -4.95 -10.12
CA TRP A 125 10.69 -3.82 -11.06
C TRP A 125 9.86 -2.66 -10.52
N ARG A 126 10.28 -1.42 -10.80
CA ARG A 126 9.60 -0.22 -10.31
C ARG A 126 9.42 0.87 -11.35
N CYS A 127 8.24 1.47 -11.33
CA CYS A 127 7.99 2.77 -11.94
C CYS A 127 8.49 3.88 -10.99
N LYS A 128 9.58 4.57 -11.38
CA LYS A 128 10.11 5.70 -10.60
C LYS A 128 9.37 7.01 -10.85
N ASN A 129 8.52 7.09 -11.87
CA ASN A 129 7.80 8.32 -12.21
C ASN A 129 6.90 8.74 -11.03
N PRO A 130 7.18 9.89 -10.37
CA PRO A 130 6.33 10.41 -9.30
C PRO A 130 4.91 10.74 -9.78
N ASP A 131 4.75 11.04 -11.07
CA ASP A 131 3.49 11.48 -11.67
C ASP A 131 2.71 10.35 -12.34
N CYS A 132 3.09 9.10 -12.08
CA CYS A 132 2.34 7.95 -12.57
C CYS A 132 0.93 7.94 -11.94
N GLN A 133 -0.11 7.96 -12.77
CA GLN A 133 -1.52 7.97 -12.34
C GLN A 133 -1.82 6.82 -11.37
N ALA A 134 -1.40 5.58 -11.67
CA ALA A 134 -1.60 4.45 -10.78
C ALA A 134 -0.90 4.63 -9.42
N ARG A 135 0.29 5.24 -9.38
CA ARG A 135 0.97 5.51 -8.11
C ARG A 135 0.24 6.58 -7.30
N ARG A 136 -0.31 7.61 -7.96
CA ARG A 136 -1.12 8.64 -7.31
C ARG A 136 -2.39 8.03 -6.72
N ARG A 137 -3.12 7.23 -7.51
CA ARG A 137 -4.34 6.54 -7.09
C ARG A 137 -4.07 5.61 -5.88
N GLU A 138 -3.05 4.76 -5.95
CA GLU A 138 -2.62 3.91 -4.83
C GLU A 138 -2.14 4.69 -3.59
N PHE A 139 -1.56 5.88 -3.80
CA PHE A 139 -1.18 6.76 -2.71
C PHE A 139 -2.42 7.33 -2.00
N LEU A 140 -3.43 7.77 -2.75
CA LEU A 140 -4.70 8.25 -2.19
C LEU A 140 -5.44 7.14 -1.43
N TYR A 141 -5.52 5.92 -1.99
CA TYR A 141 -6.10 4.77 -1.27
C TYR A 141 -5.43 4.51 0.08
N HIS A 142 -4.10 4.59 0.10
CA HIS A 142 -3.34 4.38 1.33
C HIS A 142 -3.57 5.51 2.33
N LEU A 143 -3.58 6.75 1.85
CA LEU A 143 -3.77 7.95 2.66
C LEU A 143 -5.14 7.95 3.34
N THR A 144 -6.21 7.55 2.66
CA THR A 144 -7.56 7.52 3.23
C THR A 144 -7.86 6.23 4.01
N SER A 145 -6.95 5.25 4.00
CA SER A 145 -7.16 3.94 4.62
C SER A 145 -7.42 4.03 6.13
N LYS A 146 -8.02 2.96 6.68
CA LYS A 146 -8.37 2.83 8.11
C LYS A 146 -7.23 3.08 9.11
N LYS A 147 -5.98 2.87 8.69
CA LYS A 147 -4.79 3.08 9.54
C LYS A 147 -4.15 4.47 9.35
N ALA A 148 -4.63 5.24 8.37
CA ALA A 148 -4.12 6.55 8.01
C ALA A 148 -5.15 7.63 8.40
N PHE A 149 -5.81 8.29 7.46
CA PHE A 149 -6.84 9.28 7.80
C PHE A 149 -8.20 8.66 8.20
N ASP A 150 -8.45 7.39 7.87
CA ASP A 150 -9.70 6.67 8.18
C ASP A 150 -10.95 7.49 7.84
N ILE A 151 -11.05 7.85 6.56
CA ILE A 151 -12.16 8.65 6.06
C ILE A 151 -13.29 7.69 5.68
N GLU A 152 -14.27 7.55 6.59
CA GLU A 152 -15.45 6.74 6.34
C GLU A 152 -16.19 7.20 5.08
N GLY A 153 -16.61 6.24 4.25
CA GLY A 153 -17.23 6.52 2.95
C GLY A 153 -16.25 6.80 1.80
N LEU A 154 -14.98 7.14 2.06
CA LEU A 154 -13.99 7.43 1.03
C LEU A 154 -13.14 6.20 0.65
N GLY A 155 -13.82 5.19 0.11
CA GLY A 155 -13.18 3.95 -0.36
C GLY A 155 -12.54 4.08 -1.75
N PRO A 156 -11.78 3.05 -2.21
CA PRO A 156 -11.10 3.07 -3.51
C PRO A 156 -11.99 3.40 -4.70
N LYS A 157 -13.23 2.89 -4.74
CA LYS A 157 -14.18 3.20 -5.83
C LYS A 157 -14.59 4.67 -5.90
N ILE A 158 -14.75 5.31 -4.75
CA ILE A 158 -15.11 6.73 -4.69
C ILE A 158 -13.90 7.58 -5.06
N ILE A 159 -12.71 7.21 -4.58
CA ILE A 159 -11.46 7.86 -4.98
C ILE A 159 -11.26 7.76 -6.50
N ASP A 160 -11.55 6.60 -7.08
CA ASP A 160 -11.49 6.39 -8.53
C ASP A 160 -12.41 7.36 -9.27
N GLN A 161 -13.68 7.39 -8.87
CA GLN A 161 -14.67 8.28 -9.44
C GLN A 161 -14.26 9.76 -9.32
N LEU A 162 -13.80 10.20 -8.14
CA LEU A 162 -13.33 11.58 -7.93
C LEU A 162 -12.12 11.93 -8.80
N MET A 163 -11.21 10.98 -9.01
CA MET A 163 -10.06 11.17 -9.89
C MET A 163 -10.45 11.19 -11.37
N ASP A 164 -11.36 10.31 -11.78
CA ASP A 164 -11.81 10.16 -13.17
C ASP A 164 -12.62 11.39 -13.63
N GLU A 165 -13.39 11.99 -12.72
CA GLU A 165 -14.10 13.26 -12.91
C GLU A 165 -13.22 14.50 -12.67
N ASN A 166 -11.92 14.32 -12.44
CA ASN A 166 -10.93 15.38 -12.16
C ASN A 166 -11.25 16.28 -10.95
N LEU A 167 -12.08 15.81 -10.02
CA LEU A 167 -12.39 16.52 -8.77
C LEU A 167 -11.23 16.48 -7.78
N ILE A 168 -10.42 15.41 -7.82
CA ILE A 168 -9.18 15.32 -7.04
C ILE A 168 -8.02 14.79 -7.89
N SER A 169 -6.81 15.28 -7.60
CA SER A 169 -5.58 14.82 -8.24
C SER A 169 -4.45 14.55 -7.25
N ARG A 170 -4.51 15.19 -6.07
CA ARG A 170 -3.54 15.14 -4.98
C ARG A 170 -4.28 14.99 -3.65
N ALA A 171 -3.53 14.65 -2.61
CA ALA A 171 -4.10 14.44 -1.29
C ALA A 171 -4.74 15.70 -0.65
N PRO A 172 -4.18 16.92 -0.78
CA PRO A 172 -4.82 18.12 -0.24
C PRO A 172 -6.21 18.37 -0.83
N ASP A 173 -6.39 18.09 -2.12
CA ASP A 173 -7.66 18.29 -2.84
C ASP A 173 -8.83 17.54 -2.14
N ILE A 174 -8.57 16.39 -1.50
CA ILE A 174 -9.59 15.64 -0.72
C ILE A 174 -10.19 16.51 0.40
N PHE A 175 -9.37 17.30 1.08
CA PHE A 175 -9.76 18.09 2.24
C PHE A 175 -10.45 19.42 1.87
N GLU A 176 -10.47 19.73 0.57
CA GLU A 176 -11.09 20.92 -0.03
C GLU A 176 -12.45 20.61 -0.68
N LEU A 177 -12.80 19.32 -0.84
CA LEU A 177 -14.08 18.88 -1.40
C LEU A 177 -15.27 19.45 -0.64
N LYS A 178 -16.25 19.92 -1.41
CA LYS A 178 -17.53 20.44 -0.93
C LYS A 178 -18.66 19.53 -1.36
N GLU A 179 -19.81 19.66 -0.70
CA GLU A 179 -20.99 18.84 -1.00
C GLU A 179 -21.42 19.01 -2.46
N GLY A 180 -21.39 20.24 -2.98
CA GLY A 180 -21.73 20.56 -4.37
C GLY A 180 -20.85 19.89 -5.41
N ASP A 181 -19.60 19.54 -5.08
CA ASP A 181 -18.70 18.81 -5.98
C ASP A 181 -19.13 17.34 -6.13
N LEU A 182 -19.82 16.80 -5.12
CA LEU A 182 -20.20 15.39 -5.04
C LEU A 182 -21.59 15.12 -5.60
N LEU A 183 -22.53 16.06 -5.51
CA LEU A 183 -23.92 15.90 -5.97
C LEU A 183 -24.07 15.44 -7.44
N PRO A 184 -23.21 15.88 -8.39
CA PRO A 184 -23.30 15.42 -9.77
C PRO A 184 -22.88 13.96 -9.98
N LEU A 185 -22.21 13.36 -8.99
CA LEU A 185 -21.66 12.02 -9.10
C LEU A 185 -22.74 10.95 -8.94
N GLU A 186 -22.66 9.89 -9.75
CA GLU A 186 -23.51 8.72 -9.58
C GLU A 186 -23.36 8.19 -8.13
N ARG A 187 -24.49 7.89 -7.48
CA ARG A 187 -24.60 7.35 -6.10
C ARG A 187 -24.38 8.37 -4.97
N PHE A 188 -24.24 9.65 -5.29
CA PHE A 188 -24.22 10.73 -4.29
C PHE A 188 -25.57 11.45 -4.22
N ALA A 189 -26.47 10.95 -3.37
CA ALA A 189 -27.59 11.77 -2.88
C ALA A 189 -27.10 12.82 -1.88
N GLU A 190 -27.89 13.87 -1.63
CA GLU A 190 -27.54 14.97 -0.71
C GLU A 190 -26.97 14.49 0.63
N LYS A 191 -27.65 13.53 1.27
CA LYS A 191 -27.21 12.97 2.55
C LYS A 191 -25.86 12.23 2.45
N ALA A 192 -25.60 11.54 1.34
CA ALA A 192 -24.35 10.83 1.14
C ALA A 192 -23.18 11.81 0.93
N ALA A 193 -23.41 12.90 0.19
CA ALA A 193 -22.44 13.97 0.01
C ALA A 193 -22.12 14.67 1.33
N GLN A 194 -23.15 15.03 2.10
CA GLN A 194 -23.02 15.60 3.45
C GLN A 194 -22.20 14.70 4.37
N ASN A 195 -22.56 13.42 4.46
CA ASN A 195 -21.86 12.46 5.31
C ASN A 195 -20.37 12.33 4.94
N LEU A 196 -20.05 12.28 3.64
CA LEU A 196 -18.67 12.18 3.19
C LEU A 196 -17.87 13.45 3.52
N VAL A 197 -18.42 14.63 3.26
CA VAL A 197 -17.76 15.90 3.59
C VAL A 197 -17.56 16.03 5.10
N GLN A 198 -18.54 15.65 5.92
CA GLN A 198 -18.39 15.62 7.37
C GLN A 198 -17.29 14.66 7.83
N ALA A 199 -17.21 13.46 7.25
CA ALA A 199 -16.14 12.50 7.53
C ALA A 199 -14.76 13.07 7.16
N ILE A 200 -14.65 13.74 6.01
CA ILE A 200 -13.43 14.44 5.58
C ILE A 200 -13.04 15.51 6.59
N GLN A 201 -13.97 16.40 6.99
CA GLN A 201 -13.68 17.46 7.96
C GLN A 201 -13.26 16.90 9.32
N LYS A 202 -13.92 15.83 9.80
CA LYS A 202 -13.55 15.15 11.05
C LYS A 202 -12.14 14.57 10.98
N SER A 203 -11.76 13.99 9.84
CA SER A 203 -10.45 13.38 9.63
C SER A 203 -9.28 14.37 9.57
N LYS A 204 -9.54 15.68 9.45
CA LYS A 204 -8.49 16.71 9.45
C LYS A 204 -7.64 16.70 10.73
N LYS A 205 -8.17 16.21 11.84
CA LYS A 205 -7.40 15.97 13.06
C LYS A 205 -6.84 14.55 13.03
N ILE A 206 -5.52 14.41 12.98
CA ILE A 206 -4.84 13.12 12.84
C ILE A 206 -3.66 13.03 13.81
N THR A 207 -3.44 11.88 14.42
CA THR A 207 -2.29 11.64 15.30
C THR A 207 -1.00 11.48 14.50
N LEU A 208 0.14 11.80 15.11
CA LEU A 208 1.43 11.82 14.40
C LEU A 208 1.80 10.47 13.78
N ASP A 209 1.52 9.36 14.45
CA ASP A 209 1.79 8.00 13.95
C ASP A 209 0.99 7.69 12.69
N ARG A 210 -0.32 7.98 12.71
CA ARG A 210 -1.21 7.81 11.55
C ARG A 210 -0.83 8.75 10.42
N PHE A 211 -0.42 9.97 10.73
CA PHE A 211 0.07 10.92 9.74
C PHE A 211 1.35 10.41 9.07
N ILE A 212 2.37 9.99 9.84
CA ILE A 212 3.62 9.41 9.29
C ILE A 212 3.32 8.19 8.43
N TYR A 213 2.42 7.31 8.89
CA TYR A 213 1.97 6.17 8.09
C TYR A 213 1.33 6.62 6.78
N SER A 214 0.44 7.63 6.80
CA SER A 214 -0.27 8.13 5.61
C SER A 214 0.65 8.68 4.50
N LEU A 215 1.84 9.19 4.85
CA LEU A 215 2.84 9.69 3.88
C LEU A 215 3.37 8.59 2.95
N GLY A 216 3.14 7.31 3.30
CA GLY A 216 3.45 6.17 2.45
C GLY A 216 4.95 6.01 2.18
N ILE A 217 5.80 6.48 3.09
CA ILE A 217 7.26 6.40 3.03
C ILE A 217 7.67 4.92 2.89
N ARG A 218 8.62 4.64 2.01
CA ARG A 218 9.07 3.27 1.77
C ARG A 218 9.70 2.70 3.05
N HIS A 219 9.39 1.45 3.36
CA HIS A 219 9.81 0.72 4.56
C HIS A 219 9.21 1.20 5.89
N VAL A 220 8.40 2.26 5.89
CA VAL A 220 7.68 2.72 7.08
C VAL A 220 6.29 2.08 7.10
N GLY A 221 6.15 1.05 7.93
CA GLY A 221 4.86 0.40 8.23
C GLY A 221 4.13 1.10 9.38
N GLU A 222 3.01 0.52 9.81
CA GLU A 222 2.19 1.02 10.94
C GLU A 222 3.00 1.06 12.24
N GLU A 223 3.60 -0.06 12.65
CA GLU A 223 4.43 -0.14 13.86
C GLU A 223 5.60 0.85 13.81
N THR A 224 6.33 0.88 12.69
CA THR A 224 7.44 1.82 12.50
C THR A 224 6.98 3.28 12.59
N ALA A 225 5.79 3.61 12.09
CA ALA A 225 5.25 4.95 12.19
C ALA A 225 4.91 5.33 13.64
N ILE A 226 4.43 4.38 14.44
CA ILE A 226 4.22 4.54 15.89
C ILE A 226 5.55 4.81 16.59
N ASP A 227 6.58 4.00 16.34
CA ASP A 227 7.90 4.18 16.96
C ASP A 227 8.52 5.53 16.59
N LEU A 228 8.43 5.93 15.32
CA LEU A 228 8.87 7.23 14.82
C LEU A 228 8.12 8.39 15.48
N ALA A 229 6.80 8.27 15.61
CA ALA A 229 5.98 9.30 16.24
C ALA A 229 6.31 9.45 17.72
N ASN A 230 6.46 8.32 18.44
CA ASN A 230 6.80 8.30 19.86
C ASN A 230 8.19 8.88 20.13
N TYR A 231 9.17 8.59 19.26
CA TYR A 231 10.51 9.17 19.37
C TYR A 231 10.54 10.68 19.05
N SER A 232 9.88 11.08 17.96
CA SER A 232 9.95 12.47 17.48
C SER A 232 9.01 13.42 18.23
N GLY A 233 7.84 12.97 18.67
CA GLY A 233 6.82 13.73 19.38
C GLY A 233 6.08 14.80 18.56
N SER A 234 6.68 15.31 17.48
CA SER A 234 6.03 16.25 16.55
C SER A 234 6.54 16.07 15.12
N ILE A 235 5.74 16.52 14.14
CA ILE A 235 6.11 16.48 12.72
C ILE A 235 7.37 17.32 12.43
N ASP A 236 7.58 18.44 13.12
CA ASP A 236 8.74 19.30 12.90
C ASP A 236 10.04 18.66 13.39
N LYS A 237 9.98 17.95 14.52
CA LYS A 237 11.12 17.16 15.01
C LYS A 237 11.40 15.99 14.07
N PHE A 238 10.36 15.32 13.58
CA PHE A 238 10.51 14.23 12.60
C PHE A 238 11.15 14.71 11.28
N LYS A 239 10.70 15.86 10.75
CA LYS A 239 11.27 16.49 9.53
C LYS A 239 12.78 16.78 9.67
N LYS A 240 13.25 17.12 10.88
CA LYS A 240 14.64 17.50 11.17
C LYS A 240 15.53 16.35 11.62
N ALA A 241 14.97 15.16 11.86
CA ALA A 241 15.73 14.02 12.37
C ALA A 241 16.82 13.59 11.37
N SER A 242 18.06 13.47 11.86
CA SER A 242 19.16 12.94 11.04
C SER A 242 19.02 11.42 10.87
N ARG A 243 19.72 10.84 9.89
CA ARG A 243 19.76 9.37 9.75
C ARG A 243 20.27 8.68 11.01
N GLN A 244 21.27 9.26 11.67
CA GLN A 244 21.83 8.74 12.92
C GLN A 244 20.81 8.80 14.07
N ASP A 245 19.97 9.84 14.12
CA ASP A 245 18.92 9.92 15.13
C ASP A 245 17.83 8.88 14.91
N LEU A 246 17.46 8.64 13.64
CA LEU A 246 16.46 7.62 13.29
C LEU A 246 16.97 6.20 13.61
N GLU A 247 18.26 5.93 13.41
CA GLU A 247 18.88 4.62 13.69
C GLU A 247 19.05 4.32 15.19
N LYS A 248 18.85 5.31 16.08
CA LYS A 248 18.78 5.08 17.53
C LYS A 248 17.46 4.42 17.95
N ILE A 249 16.44 4.48 17.11
CA ILE A 249 15.13 3.89 17.38
C ILE A 249 15.24 2.38 17.11
N PRO A 250 14.84 1.51 18.06
CA PRO A 250 14.81 0.07 17.84
C PRO A 250 14.04 -0.30 16.58
N ASP A 251 14.50 -1.37 15.92
CA ASP A 251 13.95 -1.89 14.67
C ASP A 251 14.05 -0.94 13.45
N ILE A 252 14.66 0.25 13.59
CA ILE A 252 14.96 1.16 12.48
C ILE A 252 16.42 1.00 12.03
N GLY A 253 16.61 0.15 11.03
CA GLY A 253 17.90 -0.02 10.37
C GLY A 253 18.18 0.97 9.23
N GLY A 254 19.41 0.96 8.71
CA GLY A 254 19.90 1.91 7.71
C GLY A 254 19.07 2.06 6.42
N LYS A 255 18.32 1.01 6.01
CA LYS A 255 17.41 1.10 4.84
C LYS A 255 16.17 1.96 5.11
N VAL A 256 15.65 1.90 6.33
CA VAL A 256 14.48 2.67 6.77
C VAL A 256 14.91 4.13 6.96
N SER A 257 15.99 4.37 7.68
CA SER A 257 16.55 5.73 7.90
C SER A 257 16.88 6.42 6.57
N GLU A 258 17.53 5.72 5.63
CA GLU A 258 17.85 6.24 4.30
C GLU A 258 16.58 6.59 3.52
N SER A 259 15.55 5.74 3.61
CA SER A 259 14.29 5.95 2.90
C SER A 259 13.51 7.14 3.46
N ILE A 260 13.50 7.35 4.77
CA ILE A 260 12.92 8.53 5.43
C ILE A 260 13.69 9.79 5.03
N TYR A 261 15.02 9.76 5.17
CA TYR A 261 15.88 10.89 4.82
C TYR A 261 15.69 11.32 3.35
N ASN A 262 15.80 10.37 2.42
CA ASN A 262 15.61 10.63 0.99
C ASN A 262 14.19 11.08 0.64
N TRP A 263 13.19 10.73 1.45
CA TRP A 263 11.83 11.23 1.27
C TRP A 263 11.75 12.71 1.62
N PHE A 264 12.30 13.14 2.75
CA PHE A 264 12.30 14.56 3.14
C PHE A 264 13.20 15.44 2.27
N GLN A 265 14.26 14.92 1.66
CA GLN A 265 15.09 15.67 0.71
C GLN A 265 14.35 16.07 -0.59
N GLN A 266 13.21 15.46 -0.89
CA GLN A 266 12.42 15.82 -2.07
C GLN A 266 11.49 17.01 -1.78
N LYS A 267 11.71 18.14 -2.44
CA LYS A 267 10.88 19.36 -2.31
C LYS A 267 9.37 19.09 -2.43
N ARG A 268 8.96 18.20 -3.34
CA ARG A 268 7.55 17.82 -3.55
C ARG A 268 6.90 17.20 -2.30
N ASN A 269 7.68 16.47 -1.51
CA ASN A 269 7.20 15.77 -0.32
C ASN A 269 7.08 16.75 0.87
N GLN A 270 8.01 17.71 0.97
CA GLN A 270 7.88 18.81 1.93
C GLN A 270 6.64 19.65 1.60
N LYS A 271 6.48 20.02 0.33
CA LYS A 271 5.31 20.75 -0.16
C LYS A 271 4.00 20.01 0.09
N LEU A 272 3.97 18.68 -0.03
CA LEU A 272 2.79 17.88 0.31
C LEU A 272 2.35 18.10 1.76
N ILE A 273 3.30 18.09 2.71
CA ILE A 273 2.97 18.32 4.13
C ILE A 273 2.41 19.73 4.32
N ASP A 274 3.06 20.73 3.72
CA ASP A 274 2.63 22.12 3.86
C ASP A 274 1.25 22.36 3.23
N ASP A 275 0.98 21.75 2.07
CA ASP A 275 -0.32 21.84 1.39
C ASP A 275 -1.42 21.12 2.20
N LEU A 276 -1.13 19.97 2.85
CA LEU A 276 -2.07 19.31 3.75
C LEU A 276 -2.40 20.18 4.97
N THR A 277 -1.40 20.81 5.60
CA THR A 277 -1.62 21.73 6.71
C THR A 277 -2.44 22.96 6.27
N LYS A 278 -2.18 23.50 5.08
CA LYS A 278 -2.99 24.60 4.50
C LYS A 278 -4.43 24.20 4.23
N ALA A 279 -4.67 22.95 3.85
CA ALA A 279 -6.03 22.40 3.69
C ALA A 279 -6.76 22.15 5.03
N GLY A 280 -6.12 22.49 6.15
CA GLY A 280 -6.70 22.43 7.50
C GLY A 280 -6.35 21.15 8.28
N VAL A 281 -5.44 20.31 7.78
CA VAL A 281 -4.99 19.13 8.52
C VAL A 281 -4.16 19.57 9.73
N THR A 282 -4.62 19.16 10.92
CA THR A 282 -3.96 19.38 12.21
C THR A 282 -3.34 18.06 12.69
N ILE A 283 -2.01 18.06 12.84
CA ILE A 283 -1.25 16.89 13.28
C ILE A 283 -1.12 16.95 14.80
N LEU A 284 -1.80 16.04 15.49
CA LEU A 284 -1.76 15.89 16.93
C LEU A 284 -0.50 15.10 17.35
N PRO A 285 0.01 15.30 18.57
CA PRO A 285 1.04 14.42 19.14
C PRO A 285 0.61 12.94 19.13
N PRO A 286 1.56 11.99 19.27
CA PRO A 286 1.21 10.58 19.41
C PRO A 286 0.34 10.34 20.65
N GLU A 287 -0.64 9.44 20.56
CA GLU A 287 -1.53 9.10 21.69
C GLU A 287 -0.78 8.40 22.84
N THR A 288 0.30 7.68 22.52
CA THR A 288 1.12 6.97 23.51
C THR A 288 2.44 7.69 23.76
N VAL A 289 2.48 8.57 24.77
CA VAL A 289 3.76 8.97 25.39
C VAL A 289 4.22 7.82 26.29
N GLY A 290 4.70 6.73 25.69
CA GLY A 290 4.64 5.42 26.35
C GLY A 290 5.78 4.44 26.11
N LYS A 291 6.94 4.90 25.63
CA LYS A 291 8.26 4.33 25.97
C LYS A 291 9.24 5.48 25.92
N SER A 292 9.53 6.06 27.08
CA SER A 292 10.74 6.85 27.27
C SER A 292 11.91 6.00 26.79
N TYR A 293 12.46 6.30 25.60
CA TYR A 293 13.75 5.75 25.18
C TYR A 293 14.90 6.26 26.08
N LYS A 294 14.62 7.09 27.10
CA LYS A 294 15.61 7.51 28.09
C LYS A 294 15.87 6.47 29.17
N ASP A 295 15.03 5.44 29.31
CA ASP A 295 15.16 4.43 30.36
C ASP A 295 15.37 3.02 29.80
N SER A 296 15.93 2.88 28.59
CA SER A 296 16.36 1.57 28.10
C SER A 296 17.68 1.20 28.79
N PRO A 297 17.69 0.26 29.76
CA PRO A 297 18.93 -0.29 30.27
C PRO A 297 19.31 -1.36 29.23
N LEU A 298 20.10 -0.96 28.24
CA LEU A 298 20.94 -1.92 27.52
C LEU A 298 22.24 -2.08 28.32
N TYR A 299 22.07 -2.61 29.53
CA TYR A 299 22.85 -3.66 30.19
C TYR A 299 21.89 -4.45 31.07
#